data_AF-W3XSJ2-F1
#
_entry.id   AF-W3XSJ2-F1
#
_cell.length_a   1.000
_cell.length_b   1.000
_cell.length_c   1.000
_cell.angle_alpha   90.00
_cell.angle_beta   90.00
_cell.angle_gamma   90.00
#
_symmetry.space_group_name_H-M   'P 1'
#
loop_
_entity.id
_entity.type
_entity.pdbx_description
1 polymer ?
#
loop_
_entity_poly.entity_id
_entity_poly.type
_entity_poly.pdbx_seq_one_letter_code
_entity_poly.pdbx_strand_id
1 'polypeptide(L)'
;MLLLDYQNVLLQSVLTERFSGAPPVSIDQTVSDFDGVTFHISTPEAKTKILVSINIRCFKELVTYGAEQVLNREYGQYVVPPEPGYDFSILVDLENLPAEKGMSRNFHR
;
A
#
# COMPACT_ATOMS: atom_id res chain seq x y z
N MET A 1 4.08 -24.12 6.13
CA MET A 1 3.20 -23.10 6.72
C MET A 1 1.79 -23.67 6.70
N LEU A 2 1.14 -23.84 7.86
CA LEU A 2 -0.24 -24.38 7.91
C LEU A 2 -1.29 -23.28 7.83
N LEU A 3 -0.95 -22.08 8.29
CA LEU A 3 -1.78 -20.88 8.21
C LEU A 3 -1.14 -19.91 7.22
N LEU A 4 -1.97 -19.19 6.45
CA LEU A 4 -1.51 -18.11 5.57
C LEU A 4 -1.22 -16.86 6.40
N ASP A 5 -0.20 -16.11 5.97
CA ASP A 5 0.07 -14.79 6.55
C ASP A 5 -0.97 -13.78 6.06
N TYR A 6 -1.24 -12.76 6.87
CA TYR A 6 -2.25 -11.74 6.57
C TYR A 6 -1.75 -10.65 5.61
N GLN A 7 -0.44 -10.45 5.56
CA GLN A 7 0.19 -9.41 4.78
C GLN A 7 0.86 -9.96 3.53
N ASN A 8 0.90 -9.15 2.48
CA ASN A 8 1.71 -9.44 1.31
C ASN A 8 3.20 -9.28 1.68
N VAL A 9 3.90 -10.41 1.82
CA VAL A 9 5.30 -10.46 2.28
C VAL A 9 6.23 -9.66 1.36
N LEU A 10 5.97 -9.67 0.05
CA LEU A 10 6.78 -8.95 -0.93
C LEU A 10 6.60 -7.44 -0.76
N LEU A 11 5.35 -6.96 -0.68
CA LEU A 11 5.04 -5.55 -0.47
C LEU A 11 5.63 -5.04 0.86
N GLN A 12 5.49 -5.83 1.93
CA GLN A 12 6.08 -5.50 3.23
C GLN A 12 7.61 -5.39 3.14
N SER A 13 8.27 -6.35 2.49
CA SER A 13 9.74 -6.36 2.37
C SER A 13 10.25 -5.15 1.59
N VAL A 14 9.63 -4.86 0.44
CA VAL A 14 9.99 -3.71 -0.41
C VAL A 14 9.82 -2.40 0.37
N LEU A 15 8.67 -2.17 1.01
CA LEU A 15 8.44 -0.92 1.73
C LEU A 15 9.33 -0.78 2.97
N THR A 16 9.55 -1.85 3.73
CA THR A 16 10.40 -1.83 4.93
C THR A 16 11.84 -1.49 4.56
N GLU A 17 12.38 -2.08 3.48
CA GLU A 17 13.71 -1.75 2.98
C GLU A 17 13.81 -0.26 2.63
N ARG A 18 12.80 0.31 1.96
CA ARG A 18 12.79 1.72 1.57
C ARG A 18 12.64 2.66 2.77
N PHE A 19 11.85 2.29 3.77
CA PHE A 19 11.70 3.08 5.00
C PHE A 19 12.93 3.02 5.91
N SER A 20 13.79 2.01 5.77
CA SER A 20 15.03 1.87 6.55
C SER A 20 16.12 2.89 6.22
N GLY A 21 15.88 3.82 5.29
CA GLY A 21 16.86 4.81 4.83
C GLY A 21 17.80 4.30 3.74
N ALA A 22 17.44 3.21 3.06
CA ALA A 22 18.15 2.77 1.86
C ALA A 22 18.10 3.87 0.77
N PRO A 23 19.12 3.99 -0.10
CA PRO A 23 19.11 4.97 -1.19
C PRO A 23 17.83 4.87 -2.03
N PRO A 24 17.20 5.98 -2.42
CA PRO A 24 16.00 5.95 -3.27
C PRO A 24 16.30 5.28 -4.62
N VAL A 25 15.49 4.28 -4.98
CA VAL A 25 15.60 3.51 -6.23
C VAL A 25 14.31 3.67 -7.02
N SER A 26 14.42 3.65 -8.36
CA SER A 26 13.24 3.62 -9.23
C SER A 26 12.57 2.25 -9.11
N ILE A 27 11.27 2.23 -8.82
CA ILE A 27 10.49 0.99 -8.70
C ILE A 27 9.40 1.03 -9.76
N ASP A 28 9.19 -0.11 -10.39
CA ASP A 28 8.06 -0.39 -11.27
C ASP A 28 7.83 -1.91 -11.21
N GLN A 29 6.94 -2.33 -10.31
CA GLN A 29 6.68 -3.74 -10.01
C GLN A 29 5.19 -3.99 -9.81
N THR A 30 4.69 -5.03 -10.46
CA THR A 30 3.34 -5.54 -10.24
C THR A 30 3.40 -6.83 -9.42
N VAL A 31 2.59 -6.89 -8.36
CA VAL A 31 2.54 -8.01 -7.41
C VAL A 31 1.11 -8.53 -7.34
N SER A 32 0.91 -9.82 -7.62
CA SER A 32 -0.40 -10.46 -7.44
C SER A 32 -0.58 -10.98 -6.01
N ASP A 33 -1.83 -11.02 -5.55
CA ASP A 33 -2.24 -11.63 -4.28
C ASP A 33 -3.43 -12.57 -4.51
N PHE A 34 -3.96 -13.17 -3.44
CA PHE A 34 -5.14 -14.04 -3.48
C PHE A 34 -6.39 -13.29 -3.99
N ASP A 35 -7.41 -14.06 -4.37
CA ASP A 35 -8.70 -13.57 -4.87
C ASP A 35 -8.64 -12.66 -6.11
N GLY A 36 -7.50 -12.71 -6.82
CA GLY A 36 -7.28 -11.92 -8.02
C GLY A 36 -7.00 -10.44 -7.73
N VAL A 37 -6.55 -10.13 -6.52
CA VAL A 37 -6.05 -8.79 -6.16
C VAL A 37 -4.68 -8.58 -6.81
N THR A 38 -4.45 -7.37 -7.31
CA THR A 38 -3.17 -6.97 -7.89
C THR A 38 -2.72 -5.65 -7.31
N PHE A 39 -1.47 -5.59 -6.88
CA PHE A 39 -0.78 -4.39 -6.45
C PHE A 39 0.18 -3.91 -7.52
N HIS A 40 0.31 -2.61 -7.64
CA HIS A 40 1.34 -1.97 -8.45
C HIS A 40 2.11 -0.98 -7.59
N ILE A 41 3.41 -1.21 -7.50
CA ILE A 41 4.34 -0.41 -6.70
C ILE A 41 5.26 0.30 -7.68
N SER A 42 5.15 1.62 -7.75
CA SER A 42 5.90 2.42 -8.71
C SER A 42 6.41 3.72 -8.12
N THR A 43 7.39 4.34 -8.80
CA THR A 43 7.89 5.68 -8.47
C THR A 43 7.74 6.60 -9.69
N PRO A 44 6.52 7.05 -10.03
CA PRO A 44 6.24 7.70 -11.31
C PRO A 44 6.84 9.12 -11.40
N GLU A 45 6.87 9.85 -10.28
CA GLU A 45 7.35 11.24 -10.26
C GLU A 45 8.81 11.35 -9.80
N ALA A 46 9.13 10.68 -8.69
CA ALA A 46 10.44 10.77 -8.04
C ALA A 46 10.74 9.46 -7.30
N LYS A 47 12.02 9.11 -7.19
CA LYS A 47 12.47 7.90 -6.46
C LYS A 47 12.11 7.93 -4.97
N THR A 48 11.83 9.11 -4.43
CA THR A 48 11.42 9.34 -3.05
C THR A 48 9.91 9.21 -2.84
N LYS A 49 9.12 9.20 -3.92
CA LYS A 49 7.66 9.08 -3.86
C LYS A 49 7.23 7.72 -4.38
N ILE A 50 6.79 6.86 -3.48
CA ILE A 50 6.32 5.51 -3.79
C ILE A 50 4.80 5.55 -3.93
N LEU A 51 4.32 5.29 -5.14
CA LEU A 51 2.91 5.06 -5.43
C LEU A 51 2.61 3.57 -5.25
N VAL A 52 1.59 3.27 -4.46
CA VAL A 52 1.06 1.91 -4.30
C VAL A 52 -0.40 1.94 -4.72
N SER A 53 -0.69 1.26 -5.82
CA SER A 53 -2.03 1.11 -6.37
C SER A 53 -2.51 -0.32 -6.18
N ILE A 54 -3.81 -0.49 -5.93
CA ILE A 54 -4.45 -1.79 -5.75
C ILE A 54 -5.66 -1.91 -6.67
N ASN A 55 -5.78 -3.07 -7.30
CA ASN A 55 -6.95 -3.49 -8.06
C ASN A 55 -7.61 -4.67 -7.38
N ILE A 56 -8.91 -4.56 -7.12
CA ILE A 56 -9.73 -5.60 -6.50
C ILE A 56 -10.99 -5.76 -7.36
N ARG A 57 -11.25 -6.97 -7.86
CA ARG A 57 -12.38 -7.24 -8.76
C ARG A 57 -13.74 -6.76 -8.23
N CYS A 58 -13.98 -6.90 -6.93
CA CYS A 58 -15.22 -6.51 -6.26
C CYS A 58 -15.15 -5.15 -5.56
N PHE A 59 -14.16 -4.29 -5.85
CA PHE A 59 -13.98 -3.02 -5.14
C PHE A 59 -15.24 -2.15 -5.11
N LYS A 60 -15.95 -2.04 -6.24
CA LYS A 60 -17.19 -1.27 -6.34
C LYS A 60 -18.25 -1.72 -5.34
N GLU A 61 -18.38 -3.02 -5.10
CA GLU A 61 -19.30 -3.56 -4.11
C GLU A 61 -18.82 -3.24 -2.69
N LEU A 62 -17.52 -3.39 -2.41
CA LEU A 62 -16.94 -3.03 -1.11
C LEU A 62 -17.20 -1.55 -0.75
N VAL A 63 -17.11 -0.65 -1.72
CA VAL A 63 -17.42 0.78 -1.53
C VAL A 63 -18.88 0.96 -1.09
N THR A 64 -19.84 0.21 -1.64
CA THR A 64 -21.25 0.29 -1.20
C THR A 64 -21.46 -0.10 0.26
N TYR A 65 -20.59 -0.95 0.81
CA TYR A 65 -20.60 -1.37 2.22
C TYR A 65 -19.68 -0.53 3.12
N GLY A 66 -19.11 0.55 2.60
CA GLY A 66 -18.38 1.53 3.39
C GLY A 66 -16.85 1.35 3.40
N ALA A 67 -16.29 0.64 2.42
CA ALA A 67 -14.84 0.46 2.34
C ALA A 67 -14.08 1.78 2.17
N GLU A 68 -14.64 2.74 1.44
CA GLU A 68 -14.01 4.04 1.20
C GLU A 68 -13.80 4.83 2.51
N GLN A 69 -14.76 4.76 3.44
CA GLN A 69 -14.66 5.42 4.75
C GLN A 69 -13.55 4.80 5.59
N VAL A 70 -13.39 3.47 5.54
CA VAL A 70 -12.32 2.76 6.23
C VAL A 70 -10.97 3.14 5.61
N LEU A 71 -10.85 3.10 4.28
CA LEU A 71 -9.60 3.44 3.60
C LEU A 71 -9.16 4.88 3.86
N ASN A 72 -10.09 5.83 3.82
CA ASN A 72 -9.79 7.23 4.15
C ASN A 72 -9.45 7.44 5.63
N ARG A 73 -10.04 6.66 6.54
CA ARG A 73 -9.69 6.70 7.96
C ARG A 73 -8.26 6.22 8.22
N GLU A 74 -7.85 5.12 7.58
CA GLU A 74 -6.53 4.53 7.80
C GLU A 74 -5.42 5.25 7.02
N TYR A 75 -5.69 5.64 5.77
CA TYR A 75 -4.68 6.14 4.85
C TYR A 75 -4.85 7.60 4.46
N GLY A 76 -5.86 8.32 4.95
CA GLY A 76 -6.35 9.60 4.40
C GLY A 76 -5.28 10.59 3.92
N GLN A 77 -4.21 10.83 4.69
CA GLN A 77 -3.13 11.75 4.30
C GLN A 77 -2.26 11.28 3.12
N TYR A 78 -2.28 9.99 2.83
CA TYR A 78 -1.54 9.33 1.76
C TYR A 78 -2.43 9.05 0.54
N VAL A 79 -3.75 9.22 0.63
CA VAL A 79 -4.68 8.90 -0.47
C VAL A 79 -4.48 9.88 -1.62
N VAL A 80 -4.37 9.34 -2.83
CA VAL A 80 -4.26 10.10 -4.08
C VAL A 80 -5.28 9.58 -5.10
N PRO A 81 -5.55 10.33 -6.19
CA PRO A 81 -6.40 9.82 -7.27
C PRO A 81 -5.90 8.44 -7.74
N PRO A 82 -6.79 7.45 -7.92
CA PRO A 82 -6.40 6.11 -8.35
C PRO A 82 -5.65 6.14 -9.68
N GLU A 83 -4.60 5.33 -9.77
CA GLU A 83 -3.88 5.09 -11.02
C GLU A 83 -4.82 4.49 -12.07
N PRO A 84 -4.72 4.89 -13.36
CA PRO A 84 -5.54 4.30 -14.41
C PRO A 84 -5.45 2.77 -14.46
N GLY A 85 -6.60 2.10 -14.34
CA GLY A 85 -6.67 0.63 -14.29
C GLY A 85 -6.63 0.02 -12.89
N TYR A 86 -6.51 0.85 -11.85
CA TYR A 86 -6.57 0.45 -10.45
C TYR A 86 -7.76 1.11 -9.74
N ASP A 87 -8.14 0.54 -8.60
CA ASP A 87 -9.32 0.96 -7.86
C ASP A 87 -9.02 1.98 -6.76
N PHE A 88 -7.83 1.87 -6.16
CA PHE A 88 -7.38 2.74 -5.07
C PHE A 88 -5.86 2.91 -5.11
N SER A 89 -5.38 4.10 -4.77
CA SER A 89 -3.95 4.41 -4.75
C SER A 89 -3.57 5.26 -3.55
N ILE A 90 -2.40 4.96 -3.00
CA ILE A 90 -1.75 5.75 -1.95
C ILE A 90 -0.36 6.17 -2.42
N LEU A 91 0.06 7.35 -2.01
CA LEU A 91 1.40 7.89 -2.27
C LEU A 91 2.12 8.08 -0.93
N VAL A 92 3.27 7.45 -0.79
CA VAL A 92 4.14 7.59 0.37
C VAL A 92 5.38 8.37 -0.03
N ASP A 93 5.60 9.49 0.65
CA ASP A 93 6.80 10.30 0.50
C ASP A 93 7.85 9.89 1.55
N LEU A 94 8.99 9.38 1.08
CA LEU A 94 10.11 8.94 1.92
C LEU A 94 10.78 10.12 2.65
N GLU A 95 10.65 11.35 2.16
CA GLU A 95 11.23 12.54 2.80
C GLU A 95 10.36 13.07 3.94
N ASN A 96 9.06 12.74 3.93
CA ASN A 96 8.07 13.23 4.88
C ASN A 96 7.44 12.07 5.69
N LEU A 97 8.28 11.13 6.13
CA LEU A 97 7.83 10.06 7.00
C LEU A 97 7.64 10.58 8.43
N PRO A 98 6.52 10.21 9.11
CA PRO A 98 6.35 10.53 10.51
C PRO A 98 7.47 9.86 11.33
N ALA A 99 8.05 10.60 12.30
CA ALA A 99 9.03 10.04 13.22
C ALA A 99 8.46 8.77 13.88
N GLU A 100 9.27 7.71 13.94
CA GLU A 100 8.86 6.37 14.39
C GLU A 100 7.98 6.42 15.64
N LYS A 101 6.66 6.28 15.47
CA LYS A 101 5.79 5.86 16.55
C LYS A 101 5.99 4.36 16.67
N GLY A 102 6.81 3.94 17.63
CA GLY A 102 7.06 2.54 17.96
C GLY A 102 5.79 1.71 17.87
N MET A 103 5.72 0.86 16.84
CA MET A 103 4.55 0.07 16.50
C MET A 103 4.53 -1.17 17.41
N SER A 104 4.22 -0.95 18.69
CA SER A 104 3.86 -2.03 19.60
C SER A 104 2.48 -2.55 19.21
N ARG A 105 2.51 -3.67 18.50
CA ARG A 105 1.46 -4.66 18.25
C ARG A 105 0.25 -4.53 19.17
N ASN A 106 -0.94 -4.40 18.59
CA ASN A 106 -2.17 -5.04 19.06
C ASN A 106 -3.29 -4.91 18.00
N PHE A 107 -3.25 -5.78 16.98
CA PHE A 107 -4.44 -6.12 16.19
C PHE A 107 -4.83 -7.55 16.55
N HIS A 108 -5.50 -7.71 17.68
CA HIS A 108 -6.31 -8.88 18.05
C HIS A 108 -7.52 -8.34 18.82
N ARG A 109 -8.55 -7.91 18.10
CA ARG A 109 -9.95 -7.94 18.53
C ARG A 109 -10.84 -8.02 17.31
#